data_AF-A0A1I5CD10-F1
#
_entry.id   AF-A0A1I5CD10-F1
#
_cell.length_a   1.000
_cell.length_b   1.000
_cell.length_c   1.000
_cell.angle_alpha   90.00
_cell.angle_beta   90.00
_cell.angle_gamma   90.00
#
_symmetry.space_group_name_H-M   'P 1'
#
loop_
_entity.id
_entity.type
_entity.pdbx_description
1 polymer ?
#
loop_
_entity_poly.entity_id
_entity_poly.type
_entity_poly.pdbx_seq_one_letter_code
_entity_poly.pdbx_strand_id
1 'polypeptide(L)'
;MVSKKQKFRTVLLIIILAIAIIAGVFGVSYAKGSVVFPWELTAKQEEEPQVAEEPEAEKVKEATAKEEELEKEVEKVEEPEEPEEPVEEEPETSAATTGVSLDYYGALHVEDGKLVDESGDVAVLTGVSSHGLSWYPEYVTPETIESLRNNWGINVIRLAMYTSDYNGYCVAGEDVQNTLKDNIDAAVEAATENDMYVIIDWHILNDSNPNEYKAQAIQFFGEMVRKYEDNENVIYEICNEPNGDTTWEDICAYADEVIPVIRNVDSDAAILVGTPNWSSDLDSVVEAPLDYDNIMYTYHFYAGTHKSSARNTLTDALDAGLPVFISEYGFVSADGDGSVDTKEAAKWQDIIDEYQLSTCIWNLSNKAEGSALISSDCDKTADWEEEELSEQGQYFVNMLQSIDTSKQDDEEISDETSEDINEKEQKLNEEKSNMEKKR
;
A
#
# COMPACT_ATOMS: atom_id res chain seq x y z
N MET A 1 -24.45 24.61 55.23
CA MET A 1 -24.62 24.66 53.77
C MET A 1 -23.29 25.11 53.14
N VAL A 2 -22.66 24.26 52.33
CA VAL A 2 -21.39 24.59 51.67
C VAL A 2 -21.66 25.51 50.47
N SER A 3 -20.92 26.63 50.38
CA SER A 3 -21.07 27.65 49.32
C SER A 3 -20.84 27.05 47.93
N LYS A 4 -21.58 27.52 46.91
CA LYS A 4 -21.38 27.11 45.50
C LYS A 4 -19.92 27.30 45.05
N LYS A 5 -19.24 28.33 45.55
CA LYS A 5 -17.81 28.59 45.27
C LYS A 5 -16.87 27.54 45.90
N GLN A 6 -17.23 27.00 47.06
CA GLN A 6 -16.47 25.90 47.67
C GLN A 6 -16.71 24.59 46.93
N LYS A 7 -17.95 24.30 46.52
CA LYS A 7 -18.25 23.09 45.72
C LYS A 7 -17.49 23.09 44.39
N PHE A 8 -17.45 24.22 43.69
CA PHE A 8 -16.70 24.34 42.43
C PHE A 8 -15.19 24.13 42.62
N ARG A 9 -14.60 24.73 43.66
CA ARG A 9 -13.18 24.52 43.99
C ARG A 9 -12.86 23.09 44.39
N THR A 10 -13.76 22.42 45.11
CA THR A 10 -13.60 21.01 45.47
C THR A 10 -13.67 20.10 44.25
N VAL A 11 -14.60 20.33 43.32
CA VAL A 11 -14.70 19.56 42.06
C VAL A 11 -13.46 19.77 41.19
N LEU A 12 -12.99 21.02 41.05
CA LEU A 12 -11.79 21.32 40.28
C LEU A 12 -10.53 20.65 40.87
N LEU A 13 -10.39 20.66 42.20
CA LEU A 13 -9.29 19.96 42.88
C LEU A 13 -9.37 18.44 42.70
N ILE A 14 -10.57 17.86 42.68
CA ILE A 14 -10.76 16.42 42.42
C ILE A 14 -10.37 16.07 40.98
N ILE A 15 -10.73 16.90 40.00
CA ILE A 15 -10.36 16.69 38.58
C ILE A 15 -8.84 16.80 38.40
N ILE A 16 -8.20 17.83 38.98
CA ILE A 16 -6.75 17.99 38.91
C ILE A 16 -6.04 16.82 39.59
N LEU A 17 -6.55 16.33 40.73
CA LEU A 17 -5.98 15.17 41.41
C LEU A 17 -6.18 13.88 40.59
N ALA A 18 -7.33 13.71 39.92
CA ALA A 18 -7.58 12.58 39.04
C ALA A 18 -6.64 12.57 37.82
N ILE A 19 -6.44 13.74 37.18
CA ILE A 19 -5.50 13.90 36.06
C ILE A 19 -4.06 13.65 36.53
N ALA A 20 -3.66 14.13 37.71
CA ALA A 20 -2.32 13.89 38.25
C ALA A 20 -2.10 12.43 38.66
N ILE A 21 -3.12 11.72 39.12
CA ILE A 21 -3.06 10.27 39.40
C ILE A 21 -2.97 9.49 38.10
N ILE A 22 -3.74 9.84 37.06
CA ILE A 22 -3.68 9.19 35.75
C ILE A 22 -2.31 9.43 35.10
N ALA A 23 -1.85 10.68 35.04
CA ALA A 23 -0.52 11.01 34.51
C ALA A 23 0.62 10.41 35.33
N GLY A 24 0.47 10.29 36.67
CA GLY A 24 1.44 9.64 37.54
C GLY A 24 1.47 8.11 37.41
N VAL A 25 0.32 7.48 37.17
CA VAL A 25 0.20 6.03 36.92
C VAL A 25 0.76 5.68 35.53
N PHE A 26 0.57 6.53 34.53
CA PHE A 26 1.19 6.38 33.21
C PHE A 26 2.70 6.67 33.26
N GLY A 27 3.13 7.77 33.89
CA GLY A 27 4.55 8.16 33.96
C GLY A 27 5.44 7.24 34.80
N VAL A 28 4.91 6.57 35.82
CA VAL A 28 5.67 5.58 36.61
C VAL A 28 5.64 4.19 35.98
N SER A 29 4.62 3.87 35.18
CA SER A 29 4.53 2.61 34.42
C SER A 29 5.38 2.61 33.14
N TYR A 30 5.62 3.78 32.52
CA TYR A 30 6.42 3.94 31.29
C TYR A 30 7.93 3.63 31.49
N ALA A 31 8.45 3.74 32.72
CA ALA A 31 9.88 3.65 32.99
C ALA A 31 10.39 2.23 33.31
N LYS A 32 9.51 1.21 33.42
CA LYS A 32 9.90 -0.13 33.92
C LYS A 32 9.34 -1.33 33.16
N GLY A 33 8.70 -1.15 32.00
CA GLY A 33 8.31 -2.26 31.12
C GLY A 33 7.53 -3.39 31.83
N SER A 34 6.69 -3.04 32.80
CA SER A 34 5.97 -4.01 33.65
C SER A 34 4.51 -3.59 33.78
N VAL A 35 3.72 -3.81 32.72
CA VAL A 35 2.26 -3.86 32.85
C VAL A 35 1.80 -5.15 32.17
N VAL A 36 1.20 -6.03 32.98
CA VAL A 36 0.43 -7.20 32.55
C VAL A 36 -1.04 -6.82 32.68
N PHE A 37 -1.82 -7.00 31.61
CA PHE A 37 -3.22 -6.61 31.54
C PHE A 37 -4.15 -7.70 32.12
N PRO A 38 -5.35 -7.35 32.62
CA PRO A 38 -6.24 -8.27 33.33
C PRO A 38 -6.70 -9.52 32.54
N TRP A 39 -6.56 -9.52 31.22
CA TRP A 39 -6.93 -10.65 30.34
C TRP A 39 -5.75 -11.58 29.99
N GLU A 40 -4.50 -11.25 30.37
CA GLU A 40 -3.37 -12.20 30.34
C GLU A 40 -3.47 -13.27 31.45
N LEU A 41 -4.40 -13.10 32.40
CA LEU A 41 -4.71 -14.12 33.42
C LEU A 41 -5.62 -15.24 32.90
N THR A 42 -6.25 -15.06 31.74
CA THR A 42 -7.19 -16.04 31.16
C THR A 42 -6.52 -17.20 30.43
N ALA A 43 -5.22 -17.10 30.13
CA ALA A 43 -4.45 -18.16 29.46
C ALA A 43 -3.77 -19.16 30.42
N LYS A 44 -3.99 -19.06 31.74
CA LYS A 44 -3.23 -19.85 32.75
C LYS A 44 -4.03 -20.90 33.52
N GLN A 45 -5.19 -21.31 33.02
CA GLN A 45 -5.94 -22.44 33.58
C GLN A 45 -6.45 -23.38 32.49
N GLU A 46 -5.58 -24.24 31.98
CA GLU A 46 -5.97 -25.59 31.61
C GLU A 46 -4.93 -26.57 32.19
N GLU A 47 -5.43 -27.55 32.96
CA GLU A 47 -4.66 -28.59 33.63
C GLU A 47 -4.20 -29.67 32.62
N GLU A 48 -2.95 -30.12 32.76
CA GLU A 48 -2.41 -31.30 32.05
C GLU A 48 -3.21 -32.58 32.33
N PRO A 49 -3.18 -33.54 31.40
CA PRO A 49 -2.87 -34.90 31.84
C PRO A 49 -1.82 -35.64 30.98
N GLN A 50 -0.77 -36.05 31.70
CA GLN A 50 -0.21 -37.41 31.81
C GLN A 50 0.47 -38.10 30.61
N VAL A 51 1.79 -38.23 30.81
CA VAL A 51 2.80 -39.10 30.20
C VAL A 51 2.35 -40.57 30.09
N ALA A 52 2.57 -41.17 28.92
CA ALA A 52 2.60 -42.62 28.73
C ALA A 52 4.02 -43.05 28.30
N GLU A 53 4.54 -44.04 29.01
CA GLU A 53 5.90 -44.60 28.93
C GLU A 53 6.19 -45.36 27.62
N GLU A 54 7.42 -45.23 27.11
CA GLU A 54 8.03 -46.15 26.14
C GLU A 54 8.35 -47.51 26.77
N PRO A 55 8.38 -48.60 25.99
CA PRO A 55 9.19 -49.77 26.34
C PRO A 55 10.43 -49.93 25.45
N GLU A 56 11.46 -50.46 26.12
CA GLU A 56 12.88 -50.58 25.78
C GLU A 56 13.27 -51.36 24.51
N ALA A 57 14.52 -51.10 24.10
CA ALA A 57 15.28 -51.76 23.04
C ALA A 57 15.77 -53.18 23.39
N GLU A 58 15.81 -54.07 22.38
CA GLU A 58 16.61 -55.29 22.41
C GLU A 58 17.45 -55.48 21.11
N LYS A 59 18.77 -55.32 21.28
CA LYS A 59 19.97 -55.84 20.58
C LYS A 59 19.82 -56.63 19.26
N VAL A 60 20.69 -56.35 18.27
CA VAL A 60 21.75 -57.22 17.68
C VAL A 60 22.63 -56.35 16.72
N LYS A 61 23.87 -55.99 17.12
CA LYS A 61 25.20 -56.34 16.48
C LYS A 61 25.15 -56.50 14.94
N GLU A 62 25.91 -55.75 14.15
CA GLU A 62 27.35 -55.96 13.92
C GLU A 62 27.95 -54.75 13.16
N ALA A 63 29.21 -54.45 13.45
CA ALA A 63 29.98 -53.34 12.89
C ALA A 63 31.14 -53.87 12.01
N THR A 64 31.80 -52.93 11.33
CA THR A 64 33.12 -52.98 10.65
C THR A 64 33.10 -53.46 9.18
N ALA A 65 33.83 -52.84 8.24
CA ALA A 65 35.10 -52.12 8.36
C ALA A 65 35.27 -50.98 7.33
N LYS A 66 36.07 -49.99 7.75
CA LYS A 66 36.64 -48.91 6.93
C LYS A 66 37.84 -49.38 6.10
N GLU A 67 38.01 -48.71 4.97
CA GLU A 67 39.25 -48.17 4.35
C GLU A 67 40.58 -48.91 4.57
N GLU A 68 41.25 -49.25 3.46
CA GLU A 68 42.71 -49.09 3.34
C GLU A 68 43.13 -48.88 1.87
N GLU A 69 43.94 -47.84 1.67
CA GLU A 69 44.66 -47.47 0.45
C GLU A 69 45.67 -48.54 0.01
N LEU A 70 46.03 -48.55 -1.28
CA LEU A 70 47.45 -48.59 -1.71
C LEU A 70 47.60 -48.34 -3.22
N GLU A 71 48.46 -47.36 -3.50
CA GLU A 71 48.83 -46.75 -4.78
C GLU A 71 49.90 -47.52 -5.60
N LYS A 72 49.98 -47.13 -6.90
CA LYS A 72 51.11 -47.16 -7.89
C LYS A 72 51.35 -48.47 -8.68
N GLU A 73 51.51 -48.46 -10.02
CA GLU A 73 52.42 -47.65 -10.87
C GLU A 73 51.96 -47.54 -12.38
N VAL A 74 52.15 -46.32 -12.98
CA VAL A 74 52.88 -45.99 -14.26
C VAL A 74 52.33 -46.53 -15.61
N GLU A 75 52.18 -45.83 -16.77
CA GLU A 75 52.50 -44.50 -17.33
C GLU A 75 51.70 -44.31 -18.66
N LYS A 76 51.50 -43.03 -19.07
CA LYS A 76 51.36 -42.47 -20.45
C LYS A 76 50.39 -43.10 -21.47
N VAL A 77 49.35 -42.36 -21.88
CA VAL A 77 49.01 -42.04 -23.30
C VAL A 77 48.22 -40.71 -23.35
N GLU A 78 48.44 -39.97 -24.43
CA GLU A 78 48.02 -38.62 -24.83
C GLU A 78 46.51 -38.31 -24.83
N GLU A 79 46.20 -37.04 -24.55
CA GLU A 79 44.92 -36.34 -24.76
C GLU A 79 44.51 -36.31 -26.25
N PRO A 80 43.21 -36.49 -26.57
CA PRO A 80 42.62 -35.88 -27.75
C PRO A 80 41.65 -34.76 -27.34
N GLU A 81 41.80 -33.59 -27.97
CA GLU A 81 40.85 -32.48 -27.91
C GLU A 81 39.47 -32.90 -28.43
N GLU A 82 38.42 -32.65 -27.64
CA GLU A 82 37.02 -32.72 -28.08
C GLU A 82 36.66 -31.45 -28.89
N PRO A 83 35.85 -31.55 -29.95
CA PRO A 83 35.42 -30.39 -30.72
C PRO A 83 34.35 -29.60 -29.95
N GLU A 84 34.52 -28.28 -29.89
CA GLU A 84 33.54 -27.34 -29.34
C GLU A 84 32.20 -27.43 -30.10
N GLU A 85 31.12 -27.76 -29.39
CA GLU A 85 29.75 -27.61 -29.89
C GLU A 85 29.36 -26.12 -29.95
N PRO A 86 28.55 -25.71 -30.94
CA PRO A 86 28.15 -24.32 -31.07
C PRO A 86 27.22 -23.95 -29.92
N VAL A 87 27.57 -22.89 -29.20
CA VAL A 87 26.71 -22.21 -28.23
C VAL A 87 25.49 -21.68 -28.97
N GLU A 88 24.32 -22.26 -28.73
CA GLU A 88 23.05 -21.60 -29.02
C GLU A 88 22.95 -20.38 -28.11
N GLU A 89 22.94 -19.18 -28.70
CA GLU A 89 22.57 -17.96 -27.97
C GLU A 89 21.12 -18.11 -27.52
N GLU A 90 20.89 -18.21 -26.21
CA GLU A 90 19.56 -18.04 -25.65
C GLU A 90 19.05 -16.63 -25.99
N PRO A 91 17.77 -16.47 -26.39
CA PRO A 91 17.23 -15.14 -26.62
C PRO A 91 17.32 -14.37 -25.30
N GLU A 92 17.99 -13.22 -25.30
CA GLU A 92 17.91 -12.30 -24.16
C GLU A 92 16.47 -11.82 -24.05
N THR A 93 15.73 -12.41 -23.12
CA THR A 93 14.37 -11.99 -22.80
C THR A 93 14.45 -10.80 -21.85
N SER A 94 13.83 -9.68 -22.24
CA SER A 94 13.84 -8.44 -21.46
C SER A 94 12.51 -8.28 -20.73
N ALA A 95 12.55 -7.92 -19.45
CA ALA A 95 11.38 -7.58 -18.66
C ALA A 95 10.44 -6.59 -19.38
N ALA A 96 9.13 -6.72 -19.14
CA ALA A 96 8.11 -5.81 -19.63
C ALA A 96 8.32 -4.43 -18.98
N THR A 97 8.83 -3.50 -19.77
CA THR A 97 9.04 -2.11 -19.34
C THR A 97 7.99 -1.19 -19.94
N THR A 98 7.53 -0.21 -19.16
CA THR A 98 6.54 0.77 -19.62
C THR A 98 7.18 2.01 -20.23
N GLY A 99 8.45 2.27 -19.90
CA GLY A 99 9.14 3.52 -20.25
C GLY A 99 8.62 4.74 -19.48
N VAL A 100 7.69 4.55 -18.55
CA VAL A 100 7.20 5.57 -17.63
C VAL A 100 8.07 5.59 -16.38
N SER A 101 8.20 6.76 -15.77
CA SER A 101 8.74 6.93 -14.42
C SER A 101 7.90 8.01 -13.76
N LEU A 102 6.98 7.61 -12.88
CA LEU A 102 6.11 8.56 -12.18
C LEU A 102 6.90 9.28 -11.08
N ASP A 103 6.52 10.53 -10.85
CA ASP A 103 7.21 11.39 -9.89
C ASP A 103 7.06 10.90 -8.45
N TYR A 104 8.06 11.24 -7.65
CA TYR A 104 8.00 11.22 -6.19
C TYR A 104 7.82 12.64 -5.70
N TYR A 105 6.82 12.87 -4.86
CA TYR A 105 6.32 14.20 -4.52
C TYR A 105 6.76 14.67 -3.13
N GLY A 106 7.63 13.93 -2.43
CA GLY A 106 7.99 14.24 -1.04
C GLY A 106 6.81 14.07 -0.08
N ALA A 107 6.73 14.92 0.94
CA ALA A 107 5.61 14.90 1.89
C ALA A 107 4.29 15.28 1.21
N LEU A 108 3.24 14.49 1.48
CA LEU A 108 1.92 14.65 0.88
C LEU A 108 0.92 15.26 1.86
N HIS A 109 0.08 16.16 1.38
CA HIS A 109 -1.10 16.60 2.11
C HIS A 109 -2.35 16.70 1.24
N VAL A 110 -3.51 16.79 1.87
CA VAL A 110 -4.79 17.01 1.20
C VAL A 110 -5.16 18.48 1.23
N GLU A 111 -5.38 19.06 0.06
CA GLU A 111 -5.81 20.45 -0.12
C GLU A 111 -6.88 20.52 -1.21
N ASP A 112 -7.96 21.27 -0.96
CA ASP A 112 -9.06 21.48 -1.90
C ASP A 112 -9.60 20.20 -2.57
N GLY A 113 -9.67 19.11 -1.80
CA GLY A 113 -10.18 17.81 -2.26
C GLY A 113 -9.19 17.01 -3.12
N LYS A 114 -7.91 17.41 -3.16
CA LYS A 114 -6.84 16.74 -3.90
C LYS A 114 -5.68 16.36 -2.99
N LEU A 115 -4.97 15.31 -3.38
CA LEU A 115 -3.65 15.00 -2.84
C LEU A 115 -2.64 15.90 -3.54
N VAL A 116 -1.80 16.59 -2.78
CA VAL A 116 -0.81 17.53 -3.28
C VAL A 116 0.53 17.31 -2.59
N ASP A 117 1.58 17.82 -3.23
CA ASP A 117 2.94 17.85 -2.69
C ASP A 117 3.18 19.08 -1.79
N GLU A 118 4.40 19.22 -1.26
CA GLU A 118 4.80 20.36 -0.42
C GLU A 118 4.69 21.74 -1.13
N SER A 119 4.69 21.75 -2.46
CA SER A 119 4.55 22.96 -3.28
C SER A 119 3.09 23.32 -3.57
N GLY A 120 2.16 22.41 -3.29
CA GLY A 120 0.73 22.53 -3.61
C GLY A 120 0.36 22.00 -5.00
N ASP A 121 1.28 21.31 -5.69
CA ASP A 121 1.03 20.70 -6.97
C ASP A 121 0.33 19.34 -6.81
N VAL A 122 -0.58 19.00 -7.71
CA VAL A 122 -1.39 17.77 -7.62
C VAL A 122 -0.49 16.54 -7.75
N ALA A 123 -0.46 15.73 -6.70
CA ALA A 123 0.28 14.47 -6.64
C ALA A 123 -0.64 13.31 -7.05
N VAL A 124 -0.28 12.60 -8.13
CA VAL A 124 -1.01 11.41 -8.60
C VAL A 124 -0.17 10.18 -8.34
N LEU A 125 -0.66 9.30 -7.47
CA LEU A 125 -0.04 8.03 -7.17
C LEU A 125 -0.70 6.93 -8.00
N THR A 126 0.06 6.22 -8.83
CA THR A 126 -0.45 5.05 -9.57
C THR A 126 0.42 3.87 -9.26
N GLY A 127 -0.19 2.76 -8.84
CA GLY A 127 0.54 1.58 -8.47
C GLY A 127 -0.29 0.32 -8.31
N VAL A 128 0.21 -0.59 -7.49
CA VAL A 128 -0.33 -1.94 -7.32
C VAL A 128 -0.61 -2.23 -5.86
N SER A 129 -1.66 -3.01 -5.60
CA SER A 129 -1.88 -3.64 -4.30
C SER A 129 -1.28 -5.05 -4.32
N SER A 130 -0.60 -5.42 -3.25
CA SER A 130 -0.36 -6.83 -2.96
C SER A 130 -1.70 -7.57 -2.86
N HIS A 131 -1.70 -8.88 -3.09
CA HIS A 131 -2.75 -9.71 -2.48
C HIS A 131 -2.50 -9.76 -0.96
N GLY A 132 -3.37 -10.44 -0.20
CA GLY A 132 -3.16 -10.65 1.23
C GLY A 132 -1.77 -11.19 1.59
N LEU A 133 -1.05 -10.44 2.42
CA LEU A 133 0.34 -10.69 2.79
C LEU A 133 0.59 -12.06 3.43
N SER A 134 -0.43 -12.68 4.04
CA SER A 134 -0.33 -14.01 4.62
C SER A 134 -0.29 -15.13 3.58
N TRP A 135 -0.66 -14.84 2.34
CA TRP A 135 -0.81 -15.83 1.27
C TRP A 135 0.17 -15.64 0.12
N TYR A 136 0.53 -14.40 -0.19
CA TYR A 136 1.44 -14.04 -1.28
C TYR A 136 2.58 -13.10 -0.83
N PRO A 137 3.28 -13.40 0.28
CA PRO A 137 4.35 -12.53 0.79
C PRO A 137 5.56 -12.39 -0.16
N GLU A 138 5.75 -13.32 -1.09
CA GLU A 138 6.86 -13.33 -2.03
C GLU A 138 6.81 -12.17 -3.05
N TYR A 139 5.67 -11.52 -3.20
CA TYR A 139 5.46 -10.38 -4.10
C TYR A 139 5.62 -9.00 -3.43
N VAL A 140 6.13 -8.95 -2.19
CA VAL A 140 6.38 -7.68 -1.47
C VAL A 140 7.83 -7.57 -0.98
N THR A 141 8.78 -8.16 -1.73
CA THR A 141 10.21 -8.12 -1.43
C THR A 141 10.88 -6.86 -2.00
N PRO A 142 12.09 -6.49 -1.51
CA PRO A 142 12.84 -5.37 -2.08
C PRO A 142 13.09 -5.49 -3.59
N GLU A 143 13.44 -6.69 -4.08
CA GLU A 143 13.61 -6.96 -5.51
C GLU A 143 12.32 -6.75 -6.31
N THR A 144 11.18 -7.17 -5.75
CA THR A 144 9.87 -6.96 -6.37
C THR A 144 9.58 -5.47 -6.51
N ILE A 145 9.76 -4.70 -5.43
CA ILE A 145 9.48 -3.26 -5.38
C ILE A 145 10.41 -2.48 -6.30
N GLU A 146 11.70 -2.82 -6.33
CA GLU A 146 12.66 -2.25 -7.27
C GLU A 146 12.26 -2.54 -8.72
N SER A 147 11.83 -3.77 -9.04
CA SER A 147 11.33 -4.12 -10.38
C SER A 147 10.06 -3.33 -10.75
N LEU A 148 9.10 -3.20 -9.83
CA LEU A 148 7.91 -2.39 -10.06
C LEU A 148 8.27 -0.93 -10.36
N ARG A 149 9.20 -0.34 -9.60
CA ARG A 149 9.69 1.01 -9.84
C ARG A 149 10.38 1.14 -11.19
N ASN A 150 11.37 0.29 -11.45
CA ASN A 150 12.28 0.43 -12.58
C ASN A 150 11.65 0.00 -13.91
N ASN A 151 10.82 -1.04 -13.90
CA ASN A 151 10.24 -1.60 -15.10
C ASN A 151 8.86 -1.00 -15.39
N TRP A 152 7.99 -0.91 -14.38
CA TRP A 152 6.62 -0.41 -14.59
C TRP A 152 6.49 1.09 -14.37
N GLY A 153 7.44 1.72 -13.67
CA GLY A 153 7.45 3.17 -13.46
C GLY A 153 6.49 3.65 -12.39
N ILE A 154 5.86 2.74 -11.63
CA ILE A 154 4.88 3.09 -10.61
C ILE A 154 5.53 3.81 -9.43
N ASN A 155 4.73 4.55 -8.66
CA ASN A 155 5.21 5.34 -7.52
C ASN A 155 4.52 5.00 -6.19
N VAL A 156 3.65 3.98 -6.14
CA VAL A 156 3.04 3.50 -4.89
C VAL A 156 2.87 1.99 -4.87
N ILE A 157 3.04 1.38 -3.69
CA ILE A 157 2.64 -0.01 -3.42
C ILE A 157 1.71 -0.05 -2.21
N ARG A 158 0.62 -0.81 -2.31
CA ARG A 158 -0.31 -1.05 -1.19
C ARG A 158 -0.12 -2.43 -0.60
N LEU A 159 -0.06 -2.51 0.73
CA LEU A 159 0.23 -3.72 1.51
C LEU A 159 -1.04 -4.22 2.22
N ALA A 160 -1.75 -5.14 1.59
CA ALA A 160 -3.04 -5.66 2.06
C ALA A 160 -2.87 -6.64 3.24
N MET A 161 -2.90 -6.12 4.48
CA MET A 161 -2.76 -6.93 5.69
C MET A 161 -4.13 -7.37 6.23
N TYR A 162 -4.60 -8.54 5.76
CA TYR A 162 -5.87 -9.12 6.18
C TYR A 162 -5.95 -9.27 7.71
N THR A 163 -7.12 -8.98 8.28
CA THR A 163 -7.32 -8.91 9.73
C THR A 163 -7.90 -10.21 10.29
N SER A 164 -8.94 -10.74 9.66
CA SER A 164 -9.82 -11.77 10.24
C SER A 164 -9.85 -13.09 9.47
N ASP A 165 -9.38 -13.10 8.23
CA ASP A 165 -9.29 -14.27 7.38
C ASP A 165 -8.27 -15.30 7.88
N TYR A 166 -8.18 -16.46 7.22
CA TYR A 166 -7.19 -17.48 7.59
C TYR A 166 -5.77 -16.91 7.54
N ASN A 167 -5.07 -16.94 8.68
CA ASN A 167 -3.78 -16.29 8.93
C ASN A 167 -3.82 -14.74 8.90
N GLY A 168 -5.00 -14.13 9.05
CA GLY A 168 -5.16 -12.69 9.23
C GLY A 168 -4.62 -12.23 10.60
N TYR A 169 -4.13 -11.00 10.65
CA TYR A 169 -3.38 -10.44 11.77
C TYR A 169 -4.06 -10.62 13.14
N CYS A 170 -5.38 -10.44 13.22
CA CYS A 170 -6.14 -10.47 14.48
C CYS A 170 -6.51 -11.88 14.97
N VAL A 171 -6.48 -12.87 14.08
CA VAL A 171 -6.87 -14.25 14.38
C VAL A 171 -5.69 -15.22 14.32
N ALA A 172 -4.55 -14.79 13.80
CA ALA A 172 -3.33 -15.57 13.73
C ALA A 172 -2.55 -15.55 15.05
N GLY A 173 -1.57 -16.45 15.17
CA GLY A 173 -0.63 -16.48 16.29
C GLY A 173 0.48 -15.41 16.14
N GLU A 174 1.20 -15.18 17.23
CA GLU A 174 2.28 -14.18 17.33
C GLU A 174 3.34 -14.34 16.23
N ASP A 175 3.71 -15.57 15.87
CA ASP A 175 4.70 -15.85 14.80
C ASP A 175 4.24 -15.29 13.44
N VAL A 176 2.95 -15.41 13.12
CA VAL A 176 2.38 -14.89 11.86
C VAL A 176 2.28 -13.37 11.92
N GLN A 177 1.86 -12.81 13.07
CA GLN A 177 1.83 -11.36 13.26
C GLN A 177 3.21 -10.74 13.07
N ASN A 178 4.25 -11.36 13.62
CA ASN A 178 5.63 -10.91 13.46
C ASN A 178 6.08 -11.01 12.00
N THR A 179 5.79 -12.13 11.32
CA THR A 179 6.10 -12.29 9.89
C THR A 179 5.43 -11.21 9.03
N LEU A 180 4.16 -10.88 9.31
CA LEU A 180 3.45 -9.82 8.61
C LEU A 180 4.10 -8.45 8.80
N LYS A 181 4.53 -8.14 10.04
CA LYS A 181 5.24 -6.89 10.34
C LYS A 181 6.62 -6.85 9.68
N ASP A 182 7.36 -7.96 9.66
CA ASP A 182 8.66 -8.04 8.99
C ASP A 182 8.53 -7.83 7.47
N ASN A 183 7.45 -8.33 6.86
CA ASN A 183 7.15 -8.07 5.44
C ASN A 183 6.80 -6.61 5.19
N ILE A 184 6.01 -5.98 6.08
CA ILE A 184 5.71 -4.54 5.99
C ILE A 184 7.00 -3.73 6.14
N ASP A 185 7.88 -4.07 7.08
CA ASP A 185 9.16 -3.39 7.26
C ASP A 185 10.02 -3.43 5.99
N ALA A 186 10.19 -4.62 5.42
CA ALA A 186 10.99 -4.80 4.20
C ALA A 186 10.40 -4.00 3.03
N ALA A 187 9.07 -3.96 2.92
CA ALA A 187 8.39 -3.21 1.88
C ALA A 187 8.49 -1.68 2.08
N VAL A 188 8.36 -1.19 3.32
CA VAL A 188 8.52 0.24 3.64
C VAL A 188 9.96 0.69 3.39
N GLU A 189 10.96 -0.10 3.81
CA GLU A 189 12.37 0.18 3.53
C GLU A 189 12.63 0.25 2.02
N ALA A 190 12.21 -0.78 1.27
CA ALA A 190 12.40 -0.82 -0.17
C ALA A 190 11.67 0.29 -0.91
N ALA A 191 10.43 0.62 -0.54
CA ALA A 191 9.69 1.72 -1.14
C ALA A 191 10.41 3.06 -0.89
N THR A 192 10.93 3.27 0.32
CA THR A 192 11.70 4.48 0.67
C THR A 192 12.99 4.57 -0.14
N GLU A 193 13.72 3.47 -0.31
CA GLU A 193 14.96 3.44 -1.10
C GLU A 193 14.76 3.66 -2.60
N ASN A 194 13.53 3.44 -3.10
CA ASN A 194 13.16 3.54 -4.51
C ASN A 194 12.30 4.77 -4.84
N ASP A 195 12.21 5.74 -3.93
CA ASP A 195 11.37 6.94 -4.06
C ASP A 195 9.90 6.58 -4.40
N MET A 196 9.34 5.61 -3.68
CA MET A 196 7.95 5.17 -3.78
C MET A 196 7.20 5.40 -2.48
N TYR A 197 5.90 5.65 -2.61
CA TYR A 197 4.94 5.62 -1.50
C TYR A 197 4.55 4.19 -1.14
N VAL A 198 4.16 4.01 0.12
CA VAL A 198 3.69 2.73 0.63
C VAL A 198 2.42 2.93 1.44
N ILE A 199 1.36 2.21 1.09
CA ILE A 199 0.09 2.20 1.83
C ILE A 199 0.08 0.98 2.76
N ILE A 200 0.03 1.22 4.06
CA ILE A 200 -0.17 0.18 5.07
C ILE A 200 -1.67 0.03 5.28
N ASP A 201 -2.23 -1.06 4.75
CA ASP A 201 -3.67 -1.29 4.74
C ASP A 201 -4.10 -2.30 5.80
N TRP A 202 -4.95 -1.83 6.72
CA TRP A 202 -5.70 -2.65 7.65
C TRP A 202 -6.89 -3.28 6.94
N HIS A 203 -6.61 -4.42 6.32
CA HIS A 203 -7.47 -5.01 5.30
C HIS A 203 -8.65 -5.79 5.88
N ILE A 204 -9.63 -5.04 6.41
CA ILE A 204 -10.92 -5.61 6.81
C ILE A 204 -11.70 -6.05 5.57
N LEU A 205 -12.40 -7.18 5.68
CA LEU A 205 -13.27 -7.69 4.62
C LEU A 205 -14.38 -8.54 5.22
N ASN A 206 -14.05 -9.75 5.68
CA ASN A 206 -15.03 -10.68 6.24
C ASN A 206 -15.50 -10.27 7.65
N ASP A 207 -14.66 -9.58 8.41
CA ASP A 207 -14.99 -8.92 9.68
C ASP A 207 -15.92 -7.72 9.51
N SER A 208 -16.10 -7.21 8.27
CA SER A 208 -17.14 -6.28 7.81
C SER A 208 -17.24 -4.90 8.50
N ASN A 209 -17.24 -4.85 9.83
CA ASN A 209 -17.30 -3.64 10.64
C ASN A 209 -15.93 -3.40 11.28
N PRO A 210 -15.28 -2.24 11.03
CA PRO A 210 -13.94 -1.96 11.57
C PRO A 210 -13.89 -1.93 13.11
N ASN A 211 -15.03 -1.84 13.79
CA ASN A 211 -15.09 -1.89 15.25
C ASN A 211 -14.83 -3.28 15.84
N GLU A 212 -14.88 -4.37 15.06
CA GLU A 212 -14.66 -5.74 15.58
C GLU A 212 -13.26 -5.90 16.20
N TYR A 213 -12.22 -5.45 15.49
CA TYR A 213 -10.81 -5.53 15.92
C TYR A 213 -10.20 -4.15 16.20
N LYS A 214 -11.01 -3.17 16.59
CA LYS A 214 -10.55 -1.78 16.83
C LYS A 214 -9.40 -1.68 17.83
N ALA A 215 -9.39 -2.49 18.89
CA ALA A 215 -8.31 -2.46 19.87
C ALA A 215 -6.97 -2.90 19.28
N GLN A 216 -6.99 -3.91 18.41
CA GLN A 216 -5.83 -4.40 17.67
C GLN A 216 -5.39 -3.36 16.63
N ALA A 217 -6.32 -2.73 15.92
CA ALA A 217 -6.01 -1.65 14.97
C ALA A 217 -5.31 -0.47 15.66
N ILE A 218 -5.84 -0.01 16.80
CA ILE A 218 -5.23 1.05 17.63
C ILE A 218 -3.81 0.68 18.04
N GLN A 219 -3.59 -0.56 18.49
CA GLN A 219 -2.26 -1.03 18.86
C GLN A 219 -1.32 -1.07 17.65
N PHE A 220 -1.79 -1.64 16.54
CA PHE A 220 -1.03 -1.80 15.31
C PHE A 220 -0.63 -0.45 14.72
N PHE A 221 -1.58 0.45 14.46
CA PHE A 221 -1.27 1.77 13.91
C PHE A 221 -0.41 2.60 14.85
N GLY A 222 -0.62 2.49 16.18
CA GLY A 222 0.27 3.12 17.15
C GLY A 222 1.70 2.58 17.11
N GLU A 223 1.91 1.33 16.71
CA GLU A 223 3.24 0.76 16.50
C GLU A 223 3.84 1.22 15.17
N MET A 224 3.07 1.13 14.07
CA MET A 224 3.53 1.50 12.72
C MET A 224 3.91 2.98 12.65
N VAL A 225 3.07 3.89 13.16
CA VAL A 225 3.35 5.34 13.12
C VAL A 225 4.59 5.72 13.92
N ARG A 226 4.90 5.03 15.02
CA ARG A 226 6.13 5.29 15.79
C ARG A 226 7.36 4.72 15.10
N LYS A 227 7.19 3.64 14.36
CA LYS A 227 8.29 2.97 13.68
C LYS A 227 8.73 3.76 12.45
N TYR A 228 7.77 4.34 11.74
CA TYR A 228 7.98 5.06 10.49
C TYR A 228 7.79 6.58 10.66
N GLU A 229 8.03 7.12 11.85
CA GLU A 229 7.83 8.55 12.15
C GLU A 229 8.70 9.49 11.29
N ASP A 230 9.82 8.98 10.77
CA ASP A 230 10.76 9.69 9.91
C ASP A 230 10.51 9.42 8.40
N ASN A 231 9.46 8.66 8.05
CA ASN A 231 9.14 8.28 6.67
C ASN A 231 8.00 9.14 6.10
N GLU A 232 8.32 10.05 5.18
CA GLU A 232 7.33 10.92 4.50
C GLU A 232 6.49 10.16 3.45
N ASN A 233 6.89 8.94 3.10
CA ASN A 233 6.29 8.14 2.04
C ASN A 233 5.22 7.12 2.52
N VAL A 234 4.94 7.07 3.84
CA VAL A 234 3.98 6.12 4.42
C VAL A 234 2.58 6.72 4.50
N ILE A 235 1.60 5.98 3.97
CA ILE A 235 0.17 6.31 4.02
C ILE A 235 -0.55 5.22 4.82
N TYR A 236 -1.47 5.59 5.70
CA TYR A 236 -2.20 4.64 6.55
C TYR A 236 -3.64 4.46 6.06
N GLU A 237 -3.99 3.27 5.56
CA GLU A 237 -5.38 2.92 5.24
C GLU A 237 -6.00 2.17 6.41
N ILE A 238 -6.85 2.86 7.18
CA ILE A 238 -7.28 2.38 8.50
C ILE A 238 -8.36 1.32 8.46
N CYS A 239 -9.04 1.16 7.32
CA CYS A 239 -9.99 0.08 7.09
C CYS A 239 -10.29 -0.05 5.59
N ASN A 240 -9.94 -1.18 4.99
CA ASN A 240 -10.17 -1.49 3.57
C ASN A 240 -11.65 -1.38 3.13
N GLU A 241 -12.50 -2.34 3.53
CA GLU A 241 -13.88 -2.46 3.01
C GLU A 241 -14.92 -2.67 4.11
N PRO A 242 -15.34 -1.60 4.80
CA PRO A 242 -16.55 -1.63 5.60
C PRO A 242 -17.76 -2.10 4.76
N ASN A 243 -18.45 -3.15 5.19
CA ASN A 243 -19.53 -3.75 4.39
C ASN A 243 -20.65 -4.39 5.22
N GLY A 244 -21.62 -4.99 4.54
CA GLY A 244 -22.81 -5.58 5.15
C GLY A 244 -23.71 -4.51 5.76
N ASP A 245 -24.03 -4.64 7.05
CA ASP A 245 -24.85 -3.69 7.80
C ASP A 245 -24.03 -2.52 8.40
N THR A 246 -22.72 -2.45 8.11
CA THR A 246 -21.83 -1.39 8.62
C THR A 246 -22.20 -0.04 8.02
N THR A 247 -22.48 0.93 8.89
CA THR A 247 -22.88 2.29 8.48
C THR A 247 -21.72 3.27 8.48
N TRP A 248 -21.90 4.44 7.85
CA TRP A 248 -20.95 5.53 7.96
C TRP A 248 -20.73 6.00 9.41
N GLU A 249 -21.78 5.96 10.25
CA GLU A 249 -21.65 6.29 11.69
C GLU A 249 -20.72 5.30 12.43
N ASP A 250 -20.79 4.01 12.10
CA ASP A 250 -19.89 2.99 12.68
C ASP A 250 -18.43 3.25 12.30
N ILE A 251 -18.19 3.64 11.04
CA ILE A 251 -16.86 3.95 10.51
C ILE A 251 -16.32 5.23 11.13
N CYS A 252 -17.14 6.28 11.25
CA CYS A 252 -16.77 7.50 11.95
C CYS A 252 -16.37 7.23 13.41
N ALA A 253 -17.15 6.40 14.12
CA ALA A 253 -16.84 6.02 15.51
C ALA A 253 -15.53 5.22 15.64
N TYR A 254 -15.16 4.46 14.61
CA TYR A 254 -13.88 3.78 14.53
C TYR A 254 -12.73 4.77 14.24
N ALA A 255 -12.89 5.61 13.21
CA ALA A 255 -11.90 6.59 12.79
C ALA A 255 -11.58 7.58 13.93
N ASP A 256 -12.58 8.01 14.70
CA ASP A 256 -12.43 8.90 15.86
C ASP A 256 -11.61 8.30 17.02
N GLU A 257 -11.36 6.99 17.02
CA GLU A 257 -10.47 6.35 17.99
C GLU A 257 -9.08 6.01 17.40
N VAL A 258 -8.99 5.74 16.09
CA VAL A 258 -7.73 5.35 15.43
C VAL A 258 -6.94 6.55 14.95
N ILE A 259 -7.56 7.52 14.28
CA ILE A 259 -6.88 8.71 13.73
C ILE A 259 -6.11 9.47 14.84
N PRO A 260 -6.68 9.73 16.03
CA PRO A 260 -5.93 10.41 17.10
C PRO A 260 -4.68 9.65 17.57
N VAL A 261 -4.63 8.32 17.42
CA VAL A 261 -3.46 7.52 17.79
C VAL A 261 -2.31 7.77 16.82
N ILE A 262 -2.62 7.83 15.51
CA ILE A 262 -1.68 8.19 14.45
C ILE A 262 -1.23 9.65 14.64
N ARG A 263 -2.20 10.57 14.73
CA ARG A 263 -1.99 12.03 14.86
C ARG A 263 -1.20 12.45 16.10
N ASN A 264 -1.18 11.64 17.15
CA ASN A 264 -0.41 11.94 18.35
C ASN A 264 1.10 11.70 18.17
N VAL A 265 1.50 10.99 17.12
CA VAL A 265 2.91 10.75 16.77
C VAL A 265 3.29 11.56 15.54
N ASP A 266 2.49 11.46 14.49
CA ASP A 266 2.64 12.21 13.25
C ASP A 266 1.39 13.06 13.00
N SER A 267 1.50 14.37 13.27
CA SER A 267 0.39 15.31 13.10
C SER A 267 -0.09 15.43 11.67
N ASP A 268 0.78 15.13 10.70
CA ASP A 268 0.58 15.43 9.29
C ASP A 268 0.50 14.16 8.43
N ALA A 269 0.50 12.96 9.02
CA ALA A 269 0.27 11.68 8.33
C ALA A 269 -0.87 11.70 7.28
N ALA A 270 -0.64 11.15 6.09
CA ALA A 270 -1.71 10.90 5.14
C ALA A 270 -2.50 9.65 5.55
N ILE A 271 -3.83 9.78 5.69
CA ILE A 271 -4.70 8.69 6.15
C ILE A 271 -5.83 8.43 5.15
N LEU A 272 -6.01 7.17 4.75
CA LEU A 272 -7.12 6.71 3.94
C LEU A 272 -8.18 6.04 4.83
N VAL A 273 -9.45 6.38 4.61
CA VAL A 273 -10.59 5.86 5.39
C VAL A 273 -11.57 5.15 4.46
N GLY A 274 -11.77 3.85 4.71
CA GLY A 274 -12.78 3.03 4.03
C GLY A 274 -14.18 3.61 4.14
N THR A 275 -15.01 3.36 3.12
CA THR A 275 -16.40 3.84 3.06
C THR A 275 -17.38 2.66 3.10
N PRO A 276 -18.67 2.87 3.39
CA PRO A 276 -19.63 1.77 3.45
C PRO A 276 -19.76 1.03 2.10
N ASN A 277 -20.40 -0.14 2.15
CA ASN A 277 -20.73 -0.95 0.99
C ASN A 277 -19.48 -1.34 0.15
N TRP A 278 -18.47 -1.92 0.80
CA TRP A 278 -17.19 -2.27 0.17
C TRP A 278 -16.52 -1.04 -0.45
N SER A 279 -16.42 0.02 0.34
CA SER A 279 -15.82 1.29 -0.07
C SER A 279 -16.42 1.86 -1.36
N SER A 280 -17.75 1.84 -1.50
CA SER A 280 -18.43 2.35 -2.71
C SER A 280 -19.56 3.35 -2.43
N ASP A 281 -19.91 3.58 -1.17
CA ASP A 281 -20.90 4.58 -0.77
C ASP A 281 -20.21 5.90 -0.37
N LEU A 282 -20.05 6.80 -1.35
CA LEU A 282 -19.57 8.16 -1.11
C LEU A 282 -20.70 9.15 -0.79
N ASP A 283 -21.96 8.79 -1.09
CA ASP A 283 -23.11 9.68 -0.86
C ASP A 283 -23.26 9.94 0.65
N SER A 284 -23.17 8.90 1.48
CA SER A 284 -23.23 9.04 2.94
C SER A 284 -22.05 9.83 3.53
N VAL A 285 -20.89 9.76 2.89
CA VAL A 285 -19.68 10.49 3.30
C VAL A 285 -19.82 11.98 2.98
N VAL A 286 -20.29 12.34 1.77
CA VAL A 286 -20.53 13.74 1.38
C VAL A 286 -21.53 14.43 2.31
N GLU A 287 -22.53 13.70 2.81
CA GLU A 287 -23.51 14.25 3.75
C GLU A 287 -22.92 14.60 5.13
N ALA A 288 -21.89 13.87 5.57
CA ALA A 288 -21.29 14.02 6.90
C ALA A 288 -19.80 13.62 6.91
N PRO A 289 -18.90 14.37 6.26
CA PRO A 289 -17.48 14.05 6.24
C PRO A 289 -16.89 14.17 7.65
N LEU A 290 -15.83 13.40 7.91
CA LEU A 290 -15.02 13.51 9.11
C LEU A 290 -14.32 14.88 9.20
N ASP A 291 -14.20 15.41 10.41
CA ASP A 291 -13.56 16.70 10.70
C ASP A 291 -12.07 16.47 11.03
N TYR A 292 -11.32 15.92 10.07
CA TYR A 292 -9.87 15.77 10.12
C TYR A 292 -9.23 16.33 8.85
N ASP A 293 -8.09 16.99 9.01
CA ASP A 293 -7.21 17.37 7.90
C ASP A 293 -6.37 16.15 7.44
N ASN A 294 -5.82 16.27 6.23
CA ASN A 294 -4.97 15.27 5.57
C ASN A 294 -5.53 13.84 5.60
N ILE A 295 -6.83 13.70 5.32
CA ILE A 295 -7.48 12.41 5.10
C ILE A 295 -8.08 12.36 3.70
N MET A 296 -8.16 11.16 3.14
CA MET A 296 -8.93 10.86 1.93
C MET A 296 -9.86 9.67 2.20
N TYR A 297 -10.96 9.60 1.45
CA TYR A 297 -11.91 8.50 1.53
C TYR A 297 -11.63 7.50 0.41
N THR A 298 -11.65 6.21 0.71
CA THR A 298 -11.38 5.21 -0.32
C THR A 298 -12.61 4.92 -1.16
N TYR A 299 -12.39 4.70 -2.44
CA TYR A 299 -13.41 4.25 -3.38
C TYR A 299 -12.93 3.04 -4.18
N HIS A 300 -13.64 1.92 -4.10
CA HIS A 300 -13.27 0.69 -4.79
C HIS A 300 -14.20 0.39 -5.94
N PHE A 301 -13.63 -0.07 -7.05
CA PHE A 301 -14.43 -0.52 -8.18
C PHE A 301 -13.83 -1.72 -8.92
N TYR A 302 -14.70 -2.49 -9.56
CA TYR A 302 -14.31 -3.59 -10.43
C TYR A 302 -15.03 -3.42 -11.75
N ALA A 303 -14.29 -3.13 -12.83
CA ALA A 303 -14.83 -2.66 -14.09
C ALA A 303 -15.81 -3.65 -14.72
N GLY A 304 -15.68 -4.97 -14.45
CA GLY A 304 -16.63 -6.01 -14.85
C GLY A 304 -18.02 -5.86 -14.21
N THR A 305 -18.11 -5.28 -13.01
CA THR A 305 -19.36 -5.12 -12.24
C THR A 305 -19.84 -3.67 -12.19
N HIS A 306 -18.96 -2.73 -11.87
CA HIS A 306 -19.28 -1.34 -11.56
C HIS A 306 -19.24 -0.47 -12.83
N LYS A 307 -20.43 -0.04 -13.26
CA LYS A 307 -20.64 0.67 -14.53
C LYS A 307 -20.93 2.16 -14.34
N SER A 308 -21.73 2.75 -15.22
CA SER A 308 -22.04 4.19 -15.22
C SER A 308 -22.57 4.74 -13.89
N SER A 309 -23.39 3.97 -13.16
CA SER A 309 -23.92 4.46 -11.87
C SER A 309 -22.82 4.65 -10.84
N ALA A 310 -21.86 3.72 -10.79
CA ALA A 310 -20.72 3.79 -9.88
C ALA A 310 -19.80 4.96 -10.25
N ARG A 311 -19.51 5.14 -11.55
CA ARG A 311 -18.77 6.33 -12.03
C ARG A 311 -19.45 7.64 -11.67
N ASN A 312 -20.78 7.71 -11.81
CA ASN A 312 -21.52 8.92 -11.43
C ASN A 312 -21.41 9.20 -9.92
N THR A 313 -21.53 8.18 -9.07
CA THR A 313 -21.33 8.34 -7.61
C THR A 313 -19.94 8.90 -7.31
N LEU A 314 -18.89 8.39 -7.96
CA LEU A 314 -17.54 8.91 -7.81
C LEU A 314 -17.44 10.38 -8.26
N THR A 315 -17.89 10.70 -9.48
CA THR A 315 -17.79 12.08 -10.00
C THR A 315 -18.62 13.07 -9.22
N ASP A 316 -19.82 12.69 -8.77
CA ASP A 316 -20.68 13.56 -7.97
C ASP A 316 -20.03 13.89 -6.61
N ALA A 317 -19.31 12.94 -6.00
CA ALA A 317 -18.55 13.16 -4.77
C ALA A 317 -17.30 14.02 -4.98
N LEU A 318 -16.56 13.79 -6.08
CA LEU A 318 -15.41 14.61 -6.46
C LEU A 318 -15.82 16.06 -6.77
N ASP A 319 -16.91 16.27 -7.49
CA ASP A 319 -17.49 17.59 -7.78
C ASP A 319 -17.99 18.30 -6.51
N ALA A 320 -18.34 17.54 -5.47
CA ALA A 320 -18.67 18.07 -4.15
C ALA A 320 -17.44 18.46 -3.32
N GLY A 321 -16.22 18.20 -3.83
CA GLY A 321 -14.95 18.52 -3.16
C GLY A 321 -14.45 17.45 -2.20
N LEU A 322 -14.99 16.23 -2.26
CA LEU A 322 -14.54 15.14 -1.40
C LEU A 322 -13.16 14.63 -1.87
N PRO A 323 -12.15 14.56 -0.98
CA PRO A 323 -10.87 13.95 -1.33
C PRO A 323 -11.01 12.43 -1.41
N VAL A 324 -10.84 11.87 -2.60
CA VAL A 324 -11.01 10.43 -2.86
C VAL A 324 -9.72 9.80 -3.39
N PHE A 325 -9.38 8.63 -2.85
CA PHE A 325 -8.29 7.77 -3.32
C PHE A 325 -8.89 6.42 -3.76
N ILE A 326 -8.51 5.90 -4.93
CA ILE A 326 -8.95 4.57 -5.38
C ILE A 326 -7.93 3.54 -4.91
N SER A 327 -7.97 3.16 -3.62
CA SER A 327 -6.93 2.29 -3.03
C SER A 327 -7.03 0.84 -3.49
N GLU A 328 -8.15 0.48 -4.11
CA GLU A 328 -8.31 -0.82 -4.75
C GLU A 328 -9.22 -0.72 -5.97
N TYR A 329 -8.80 -1.32 -7.09
CA TYR A 329 -9.69 -1.57 -8.22
C TYR A 329 -9.24 -2.76 -9.06
N GLY A 330 -10.15 -3.31 -9.86
CA GLY A 330 -9.84 -4.32 -10.87
C GLY A 330 -10.56 -4.06 -12.19
N PHE A 331 -10.06 -4.63 -13.28
CA PHE A 331 -10.72 -4.58 -14.59
C PHE A 331 -11.68 -5.75 -14.85
N VAL A 332 -11.73 -6.71 -13.92
CA VAL A 332 -12.57 -7.91 -13.97
C VAL A 332 -13.83 -7.75 -13.11
N SER A 333 -14.61 -8.80 -12.84
CA SER A 333 -15.78 -8.70 -11.95
C SER A 333 -15.39 -8.60 -10.47
N ALA A 334 -16.31 -8.08 -9.66
CA ALA A 334 -16.11 -7.81 -8.23
C ALA A 334 -15.87 -9.05 -7.35
N ASP A 335 -16.00 -10.25 -7.90
CA ASP A 335 -15.56 -11.49 -7.25
C ASP A 335 -14.07 -11.78 -7.47
N GLY A 336 -13.34 -10.87 -8.12
CA GLY A 336 -11.91 -10.98 -8.40
C GLY A 336 -11.58 -11.88 -9.61
N ASP A 337 -12.59 -12.34 -10.36
CA ASP A 337 -12.42 -13.30 -11.45
C ASP A 337 -13.08 -12.83 -12.76
N GLY A 338 -12.92 -13.62 -13.82
CA GLY A 338 -13.44 -13.33 -15.15
C GLY A 338 -12.44 -12.57 -16.03
N SER A 339 -12.87 -12.26 -17.26
CA SER A 339 -12.05 -11.55 -18.24
C SER A 339 -12.09 -10.03 -18.03
N VAL A 340 -11.03 -9.36 -18.45
CA VAL A 340 -10.93 -7.88 -18.45
C VAL A 340 -12.06 -7.25 -19.28
N ASP A 341 -12.88 -6.40 -18.66
CA ASP A 341 -13.85 -5.56 -19.39
C ASP A 341 -13.17 -4.29 -19.91
N THR A 342 -12.39 -4.45 -20.98
CA THR A 342 -11.57 -3.38 -21.60
C THR A 342 -12.37 -2.12 -21.94
N LYS A 343 -13.67 -2.25 -22.30
CA LYS A 343 -14.51 -1.09 -22.64
C LYS A 343 -14.90 -0.28 -21.42
N GLU A 344 -15.10 -0.95 -20.29
CA GLU A 344 -15.42 -0.27 -19.05
C GLU A 344 -14.18 0.24 -18.36
N ALA A 345 -13.08 -0.53 -18.39
CA ALA A 345 -11.76 -0.12 -17.94
C ALA A 345 -11.35 1.21 -18.57
N ALA A 346 -11.47 1.36 -19.90
CA ALA A 346 -11.17 2.61 -20.59
C ALA A 346 -11.98 3.82 -20.07
N LYS A 347 -13.26 3.64 -19.75
CA LYS A 347 -14.09 4.74 -19.21
C LYS A 347 -13.76 5.09 -17.77
N TRP A 348 -13.30 4.11 -16.99
CA TRP A 348 -12.78 4.39 -15.65
C TRP A 348 -11.45 5.15 -15.77
N GLN A 349 -10.58 4.76 -16.69
CA GLN A 349 -9.34 5.48 -16.97
C GLN A 349 -9.60 6.93 -17.37
N ASP A 350 -10.57 7.19 -18.25
CA ASP A 350 -10.94 8.56 -18.64
C ASP A 350 -11.27 9.43 -17.40
N ILE A 351 -11.97 8.88 -16.39
CA ILE A 351 -12.30 9.60 -15.14
C ILE A 351 -11.08 9.74 -14.23
N ILE A 352 -10.26 8.69 -14.10
CA ILE A 352 -9.03 8.72 -13.32
C ILE A 352 -8.11 9.84 -13.83
N ASP A 353 -7.95 9.94 -15.15
CA ASP A 353 -7.14 10.97 -15.81
C ASP A 353 -7.78 12.37 -15.70
N GLU A 354 -9.09 12.49 -15.91
CA GLU A 354 -9.81 13.76 -15.84
C GLU A 354 -9.75 14.38 -14.44
N TYR A 355 -9.89 13.55 -13.40
CA TYR A 355 -9.89 14.00 -12.02
C TYR A 355 -8.54 13.84 -11.32
N GLN A 356 -7.49 13.35 -12.01
CA GLN A 356 -6.15 13.13 -11.44
C GLN A 356 -6.20 12.29 -10.15
N LEU A 357 -6.85 11.12 -10.23
CA LEU A 357 -7.07 10.25 -9.07
C LEU A 357 -5.89 9.32 -8.85
N SER A 358 -5.46 9.20 -7.59
CA SER A 358 -4.50 8.18 -7.19
C SER A 358 -5.15 6.80 -7.13
N THR A 359 -4.46 5.76 -7.63
CA THR A 359 -5.02 4.42 -7.80
C THR A 359 -4.03 3.28 -7.47
N CYS A 360 -4.53 2.18 -6.92
CA CYS A 360 -3.79 0.92 -6.76
C CYS A 360 -4.59 -0.26 -7.34
N ILE A 361 -4.04 -0.95 -8.35
CA ILE A 361 -4.73 -2.09 -8.98
C ILE A 361 -4.58 -3.38 -8.14
N TRP A 362 -5.68 -4.11 -7.98
CA TRP A 362 -5.76 -5.43 -7.34
C TRP A 362 -5.57 -6.53 -8.39
N ASN A 363 -4.61 -7.46 -8.29
CA ASN A 363 -3.56 -7.59 -7.26
C ASN A 363 -2.26 -8.20 -7.80
N LEU A 364 -1.15 -7.89 -7.14
CA LEU A 364 0.13 -8.52 -7.37
C LEU A 364 0.20 -9.89 -6.69
N SER A 365 -0.14 -10.92 -7.46
CA SER A 365 0.06 -12.34 -7.17
C SER A 365 -0.02 -13.14 -8.47
N ASN A 366 0.25 -14.45 -8.39
CA ASN A 366 -0.06 -15.43 -9.43
C ASN A 366 -1.26 -16.32 -9.07
N LYS A 367 -2.19 -15.81 -8.24
CA LYS A 367 -3.41 -16.55 -7.92
C LYS A 367 -4.17 -16.89 -9.20
N ALA A 368 -4.73 -18.09 -9.27
CA ALA A 368 -5.52 -18.53 -10.42
C ALA A 368 -6.92 -17.87 -10.43
N GLU A 369 -6.95 -16.56 -10.65
CA GLU A 369 -8.15 -15.70 -10.76
C GLU A 369 -7.90 -14.56 -11.76
N GLY A 370 -8.97 -14.02 -12.35
CA GLY A 370 -8.87 -12.95 -13.34
C GLY A 370 -8.17 -11.66 -12.89
N SER A 371 -8.19 -11.35 -11.59
CA SER A 371 -7.58 -10.13 -11.04
C SER A 371 -6.10 -10.25 -10.65
N ALA A 372 -5.50 -11.44 -10.68
CA ALA A 372 -4.06 -11.55 -10.47
C ALA A 372 -3.30 -10.85 -11.61
N LEU A 373 -2.27 -10.06 -11.33
CA LEU A 373 -1.46 -9.39 -12.36
C LEU A 373 -0.47 -10.34 -13.03
N ILE A 374 -0.02 -11.36 -12.30
CA ILE A 374 0.96 -12.35 -12.78
C ILE A 374 0.21 -13.59 -13.24
N SER A 375 0.65 -14.18 -14.35
CA SER A 375 0.09 -15.44 -14.85
C SER A 375 0.22 -16.54 -13.79
N SER A 376 -0.82 -17.37 -13.64
CA SER A 376 -0.82 -18.45 -12.64
C SER A 376 0.23 -19.53 -12.86
N ASP A 377 0.81 -19.58 -14.07
CA ASP A 377 1.89 -20.51 -14.43
C ASP A 377 3.29 -19.88 -14.27
N CYS A 378 3.39 -18.62 -13.84
CA CYS A 378 4.64 -17.92 -13.60
C CYS A 378 5.00 -17.94 -12.10
N ASP A 379 6.25 -18.31 -11.81
CA ASP A 379 6.83 -18.33 -10.46
C ASP A 379 7.83 -17.18 -10.20
N LYS A 380 8.02 -16.26 -11.16
CA LYS A 380 8.87 -15.08 -10.98
C LYS A 380 8.18 -14.08 -10.05
N THR A 381 8.98 -13.38 -9.25
CA THR A 381 8.53 -12.31 -8.33
C THR A 381 8.99 -10.92 -8.77
N ALA A 382 9.76 -10.83 -9.85
CA ALA A 382 10.29 -9.59 -10.41
C ALA A 382 10.63 -9.79 -11.89
N ASP A 383 10.90 -8.70 -12.61
CA ASP A 383 11.39 -8.69 -13.99
C ASP A 383 10.55 -9.54 -14.96
N TRP A 384 9.23 -9.48 -14.79
CA TRP A 384 8.28 -10.25 -15.61
C TRP A 384 8.28 -9.79 -17.07
N GLU A 385 8.28 -10.75 -17.96
CA GLU A 385 8.05 -10.56 -19.39
C GLU A 385 6.55 -10.39 -19.66
N GLU A 386 6.18 -9.77 -20.79
CA GLU A 386 4.77 -9.50 -21.11
C GLU A 386 3.91 -10.78 -21.14
N GLU A 387 4.49 -11.90 -21.58
CA GLU A 387 3.84 -13.21 -21.62
C GLU A 387 3.69 -13.90 -20.26
N GLU A 388 4.40 -13.41 -19.25
CA GLU A 388 4.32 -13.88 -17.87
C GLU A 388 3.27 -13.12 -17.05
N LEU A 389 2.71 -12.05 -17.61
CA LEU A 389 1.59 -11.31 -17.05
C LEU A 389 0.26 -11.97 -17.43
N SER A 390 -0.73 -11.83 -16.56
CA SER A 390 -2.11 -12.22 -16.85
C SER A 390 -2.75 -11.26 -17.87
N GLU A 391 -3.99 -11.55 -18.31
CA GLU A 391 -4.76 -10.60 -19.15
C GLU A 391 -4.90 -9.22 -18.46
N GLN A 392 -5.12 -9.20 -17.14
CA GLN A 392 -5.20 -7.94 -16.39
C GLN A 392 -3.83 -7.26 -16.28
N GLY A 393 -2.76 -8.02 -15.99
CA GLY A 393 -1.40 -7.49 -15.91
C GLY A 393 -0.95 -6.86 -17.23
N GLN A 394 -1.20 -7.54 -18.35
CA GLN A 394 -0.93 -7.02 -19.69
C GLN A 394 -1.72 -5.74 -19.95
N TYR A 395 -3.02 -5.69 -19.59
CA TYR A 395 -3.81 -4.48 -19.77
C TYR A 395 -3.28 -3.32 -18.92
N PHE A 396 -2.93 -3.57 -17.66
CA PHE A 396 -2.38 -2.56 -16.76
C PHE A 396 -1.04 -2.00 -17.25
N VAL A 397 -0.10 -2.86 -17.66
CA VAL A 397 1.19 -2.41 -18.22
C VAL A 397 1.00 -1.61 -19.51
N ASN A 398 0.09 -2.03 -20.39
CA ASN A 398 -0.25 -1.25 -21.60
C ASN A 398 -0.91 0.10 -21.27
N MET A 399 -1.72 0.15 -20.21
CA MET A 399 -2.32 1.40 -19.72
C MET A 399 -1.24 2.34 -19.18
N LEU A 400 -0.27 1.83 -18.39
CA LEU A 400 0.86 2.62 -17.89
C LEU A 400 1.66 3.24 -19.05
N GLN A 401 1.94 2.48 -20.13
CA GLN A 401 2.62 2.99 -21.32
C GLN A 401 1.89 4.17 -22.01
N SER A 402 0.59 4.32 -21.77
CA SER A 402 -0.22 5.41 -22.33
C SER A 402 -0.27 6.65 -21.44
N ILE A 403 0.26 6.58 -20.22
CA ILE A 403 0.36 7.74 -19.32
C ILE A 403 1.32 8.74 -19.96
N ASP A 404 0.75 9.88 -20.35
CA ASP A 404 1.49 10.97 -20.95
C ASP A 404 2.24 11.76 -19.86
N THR A 405 3.53 11.47 -19.71
CA THR A 405 4.42 12.24 -18.82
C THR A 405 4.78 13.62 -19.38
N SER A 406 4.40 13.95 -20.63
CA SER A 406 4.81 15.20 -21.30
C SER A 406 4.03 16.46 -20.88
N LYS A 407 3.15 16.39 -19.87
CA LYS A 407 2.48 17.57 -19.32
C LYS A 407 3.37 18.47 -18.42
N GLN A 408 4.65 18.12 -18.21
CA GLN A 408 5.61 18.95 -17.46
C GLN A 408 6.43 19.93 -18.31
N ASP A 409 6.39 19.86 -19.65
CA ASP A 409 7.17 20.79 -20.51
C ASP A 409 6.45 22.15 -20.75
N ASP A 410 5.21 22.32 -20.31
CA ASP A 410 4.47 23.58 -20.47
C ASP A 410 4.94 24.70 -19.49
N GLU A 411 5.75 24.38 -18.48
CA GLU A 411 6.37 25.39 -17.60
C GLU A 411 7.67 26.00 -18.15
N GLU A 412 8.41 25.29 -19.01
CA GLU A 412 9.64 25.83 -19.64
C GLU A 412 9.38 26.85 -20.76
N ILE A 413 8.11 27.08 -21.13
CA ILE A 413 7.69 28.16 -22.05
C ILE A 413 7.31 29.45 -21.29
N SER A 414 7.43 29.49 -19.96
CA SER A 414 7.12 30.69 -19.17
C SER A 414 8.31 31.63 -18.91
N ASP A 415 9.54 31.22 -19.25
CA ASP A 415 10.76 31.98 -18.91
C ASP A 415 11.40 32.75 -20.10
N GLU A 416 10.66 32.98 -21.19
CA GLU A 416 11.00 34.10 -22.10
C GLU A 416 10.63 35.41 -21.39
N THR A 417 11.61 35.99 -20.69
CA THR A 417 11.47 37.27 -20.00
C THR A 417 10.86 38.35 -20.92
N SER A 418 10.06 39.25 -20.34
CA SER A 418 9.41 40.38 -21.06
C SER A 418 10.35 41.31 -21.85
N GLU A 419 11.67 41.16 -21.68
CA GLU A 419 12.69 41.85 -22.48
C GLU A 419 12.91 41.17 -23.86
N ASP A 420 12.86 39.84 -23.94
CA ASP A 420 13.07 39.09 -25.19
C ASP A 420 11.89 39.21 -26.17
N ILE A 421 10.67 39.28 -25.63
CA ILE A 421 9.45 39.53 -26.42
C ILE A 421 9.46 40.95 -26.99
N ASN A 422 9.91 41.94 -26.20
CA ASN A 422 10.01 43.33 -26.65
C ASN A 422 11.09 43.54 -27.72
N GLU A 423 12.23 42.85 -27.63
CA GLU A 423 13.27 42.89 -28.67
C GLU A 423 12.81 42.25 -29.98
N LYS A 424 12.09 41.12 -29.91
CA LYS A 424 11.52 40.45 -31.10
C LYS A 424 10.45 41.33 -31.77
N GLU A 425 9.59 41.99 -31.00
CA GLU A 425 8.58 42.92 -31.55
C GLU A 425 9.19 44.20 -32.14
N GLN A 426 10.27 44.75 -31.55
CA GLN A 426 10.97 45.90 -32.11
C GLN A 426 11.65 45.56 -33.44
N LYS A 427 12.33 44.41 -33.54
CA LYS A 427 12.95 43.95 -34.79
C LYS A 427 11.92 43.74 -35.90
N LEU A 428 10.75 43.16 -35.58
CA LEU A 428 9.67 42.93 -36.54
C LEU A 428 9.05 44.24 -37.06
N ASN A 429 8.95 45.26 -36.21
CA ASN A 429 8.42 46.58 -36.57
C ASN A 429 9.42 47.42 -37.39
N GLU A 430 10.72 47.29 -37.14
CA GLU A 430 11.76 47.93 -37.96
C GLU A 430 11.83 47.32 -39.37
N GLU A 431 11.66 46.00 -39.51
CA GLU A 431 11.63 45.34 -40.82
C GLU A 431 10.40 45.72 -41.64
N LYS A 432 9.22 45.84 -41.01
CA LYS A 432 7.99 46.32 -41.67
C LYS A 432 8.12 47.78 -42.11
N SER A 433 8.69 48.65 -41.28
CA SER A 433 8.96 50.06 -41.60
C SER A 433 9.94 50.23 -42.77
N ASN A 434 10.95 49.37 -42.86
CA ASN A 434 11.91 49.38 -43.96
C ASN A 434 11.34 48.82 -45.28
N MET A 435 10.36 47.93 -45.22
CA MET A 435 9.63 47.46 -46.41
C MET A 435 8.67 48.52 -46.97
N GLU A 436 8.02 49.31 -46.12
CA GLU A 436 7.12 50.39 -46.56
C GLU A 436 7.87 51.57 -47.18
N LYS A 437 9.12 51.84 -46.77
CA LYS A 437 9.97 52.88 -47.39
C LYS A 437 10.59 52.49 -48.74
N LYS A 438 10.45 51.24 -49.17
CA LYS A 438 10.95 50.72 -50.45
C LYS A 438 9.88 50.54 -51.53
N ARG A 439 8.64 51.03 -51.29
CA ARG A 439 7.55 51.05 -52.28
C ARG A 439 7.30 52.44 -52.84
#